data_AF-A0A2K3KV28-F1
#
_entry.id   AF-A0A2K3KV28-F1
#
_cell.length_a   1.000
_cell.length_b   1.000
_cell.length_c   1.000
_cell.angle_alpha   90.00
_cell.angle_beta   90.00
_cell.angle_gamma   90.00
#
_symmetry.space_group_name_H-M   'P 1'
#
loop_
_entity.id
_entity.type
_entity.pdbx_description
1 polymer ?
#
loop_
_entity_poly.entity_id
_entity_poly.type
_entity_poly.pdbx_seq_one_letter_code
_entity_poly.pdbx_strand_id
1 'polypeptide(L)'
;ALVHEKTGTPLNATIAMVISTAMVAFFTDLRILSNLLSISTLFIFMLVAVGILVRRYYSTGITTKENQIKLIVCVVLIIGSSCGMSGYRAMSDGWIGWAVTAPLWLLGTGGVWFLVPEVKKPKVWGVPLVPWLPSFSIAINIFLLGSIDKDSYMRFGIWSGILLIYYVLIGLHASYDASKEVESRHCMAQYVDKEIKNVEEECKKLEVGQLAKEDELGTKV
;
A
#
# COMPACT_ATOMS: atom_id res chain seq x y z
N ALA A 1 -5.47 13.22 19.68
CA ALA A 1 -4.90 12.17 20.54
C ALA A 1 -4.15 12.85 21.68
N LEU A 2 -4.48 12.56 22.95
CA LEU A 2 -3.75 13.10 24.11
C LEU A 2 -2.38 12.41 24.18
N VAL A 3 -1.36 13.06 23.63
CA VAL A 3 0.04 12.60 23.70
C VAL A 3 0.62 13.13 25.00
N HIS A 4 1.23 12.26 25.80
CA HIS A 4 1.88 12.67 27.05
C HIS A 4 3.11 13.52 26.72
N GLU A 5 3.15 14.76 27.20
CA GLU A 5 4.14 15.80 26.86
C GLU A 5 5.60 15.41 27.13
N LYS A 6 5.84 14.42 27.99
CA LYS A 6 7.18 13.98 28.41
C LYS A 6 7.72 12.73 27.71
N THR A 7 6.86 11.86 27.19
CA THR A 7 7.26 10.57 26.59
C THR A 7 6.99 10.50 25.10
N GLY A 8 6.22 11.43 24.52
CA GLY A 8 5.96 11.49 23.07
C GLY A 8 5.24 10.26 22.49
N THR A 9 5.01 9.23 23.29
CA THR A 9 4.37 7.97 22.91
C THR A 9 2.92 7.96 23.40
N PRO A 10 1.99 7.39 22.60
CA PRO A 10 0.59 7.27 23.00
C PRO A 10 0.42 6.13 24.02
N LEU A 11 0.82 6.39 25.27
CA LEU A 11 0.81 5.41 26.37
C LEU A 11 -0.61 4.87 26.63
N ASN A 12 -1.60 5.77 26.69
CA ASN A 12 -3.00 5.40 26.91
C ASN A 12 -3.53 4.51 25.78
N ALA A 13 -3.11 4.76 24.53
CA ALA A 13 -3.50 3.91 23.40
C ALA A 13 -2.84 2.53 23.46
N THR A 14 -1.57 2.48 23.88
CA THR A 14 -0.83 1.22 24.03
C THR A 14 -1.47 0.33 25.09
N ILE A 15 -1.78 0.90 26.25
CA ILE A 15 -2.45 0.19 27.35
C ILE A 15 -3.82 -0.31 26.89
N ALA A 16 -4.62 0.54 26.23
CA ALA A 16 -5.92 0.14 25.69
C ALA A 16 -5.80 -1.02 24.69
N MET A 17 -4.86 -0.96 23.74
CA MET A 17 -4.65 -2.04 22.77
C MET A 17 -4.18 -3.35 23.42
N VAL A 18 -3.30 -3.29 24.41
CA VAL A 18 -2.83 -4.49 25.14
C VAL A 18 -3.97 -5.11 25.93
N ILE A 19 -4.78 -4.31 26.64
CA ILE A 19 -5.94 -4.82 27.38
C ILE A 19 -6.93 -5.49 26.43
N SER A 20 -7.29 -4.84 25.31
CA SER A 20 -8.19 -5.43 24.32
C SER A 20 -7.63 -6.74 23.73
N THR A 21 -6.33 -6.79 23.41
CA THR A 21 -5.69 -7.98 22.87
C THR A 21 -5.61 -9.11 23.90
N ALA A 22 -5.31 -8.77 25.17
CA ALA A 22 -5.24 -9.73 26.27
C ALA A 22 -6.63 -10.34 26.57
N MET A 23 -7.68 -9.54 26.53
CA MET A 23 -9.06 -10.05 26.66
C MET A 23 -9.38 -11.05 25.54
N VAL A 24 -9.11 -10.69 24.29
CA VAL A 24 -9.35 -11.59 23.14
C VAL A 24 -8.52 -12.87 23.25
N ALA A 25 -7.26 -12.77 23.68
CA ALA A 25 -6.37 -13.92 23.87
C ALA A 25 -6.82 -14.83 25.03
N PHE A 26 -7.39 -14.28 26.11
CA PHE A 26 -7.87 -15.06 27.25
C PHE A 26 -9.09 -15.93 26.89
N PHE A 27 -9.98 -15.42 26.03
CA PHE A 27 -11.16 -16.15 25.56
C PHE A 27 -10.91 -17.06 24.35
N THR A 28 -9.72 -16.98 23.73
CA THR A 28 -9.39 -17.73 22.52
C THR A 28 -8.39 -18.84 22.81
N ASP A 29 -8.70 -20.05 22.36
CA ASP A 29 -7.78 -21.18 22.44
C ASP A 29 -6.45 -20.90 21.73
N LEU A 30 -5.32 -21.21 22.39
CA LEU A 30 -3.97 -20.95 21.89
C LEU A 30 -3.72 -21.52 20.48
N ARG A 31 -4.32 -22.68 20.18
CA ARG A 31 -4.23 -23.32 18.85
C ARG A 31 -4.94 -22.50 17.76
N ILE A 32 -6.11 -21.95 18.07
CA ILE A 32 -6.86 -21.10 17.12
C ILE A 32 -6.07 -19.81 16.88
N LEU A 33 -5.59 -19.19 17.95
CA LEU A 33 -4.81 -17.96 17.87
C LEU A 33 -3.53 -18.14 17.05
N SER A 34 -2.77 -19.22 17.30
CA SER A 34 -1.55 -19.53 16.56
C SER A 34 -1.82 -19.79 15.07
N ASN A 35 -2.88 -20.52 14.73
CA ASN A 35 -3.27 -20.74 13.35
C ASN A 35 -3.62 -19.42 12.63
N LEU A 36 -4.38 -18.53 13.28
CA LEU A 36 -4.71 -17.21 12.73
C LEU A 36 -3.47 -16.34 12.53
N LEU A 37 -2.53 -16.34 13.49
CA LEU A 37 -1.27 -15.61 13.38
C LEU A 37 -0.37 -16.17 12.28
N SER A 38 -0.30 -17.50 12.14
CA SER A 38 0.47 -18.15 11.08
C SER A 38 -0.05 -17.78 9.70
N ILE A 39 -1.37 -17.89 9.46
CA ILE A 39 -1.98 -17.49 8.19
C ILE A 39 -1.67 -16.01 7.88
N SER A 40 -1.80 -15.14 8.88
CA SER A 40 -1.58 -13.69 8.73
C SER A 40 -0.12 -13.37 8.35
N THR A 41 0.84 -13.96 9.05
CA THR A 41 2.28 -13.70 8.83
C THR A 41 2.76 -14.26 7.49
N LEU A 42 2.33 -15.47 7.11
CA LEU A 42 2.62 -16.06 5.80
C LEU A 42 2.05 -15.20 4.67
N PHE A 43 0.83 -14.67 4.84
CA PHE A 43 0.22 -13.76 3.87
C PHE A 43 0.98 -12.45 3.74
N ILE A 44 1.38 -11.82 4.86
CA ILE A 44 2.18 -10.59 4.85
C ILE A 44 3.55 -10.84 4.20
N PHE A 45 4.23 -11.94 4.50
CA PHE A 45 5.52 -12.25 3.88
C PHE A 45 5.40 -12.46 2.37
N MET A 46 4.31 -13.07 1.90
CA MET A 46 4.01 -13.15 0.47
C MET A 46 3.84 -11.74 -0.14
N LEU A 47 3.05 -10.86 0.47
CA LEU A 47 2.85 -9.48 0.00
C LEU A 47 4.16 -8.67 -0.01
N VAL A 48 4.99 -8.82 1.01
CA VAL A 48 6.30 -8.16 1.09
C VAL A 48 7.22 -8.66 -0.02
N ALA A 49 7.29 -9.97 -0.27
CA ALA A 49 8.09 -10.54 -1.35
C ALA A 49 7.65 -10.04 -2.74
N VAL A 50 6.33 -10.00 -2.99
CA VAL A 50 5.77 -9.42 -4.21
C VAL A 50 6.08 -7.92 -4.29
N GLY A 51 5.92 -7.17 -3.19
CA GLY A 51 6.22 -5.74 -3.12
C GLY A 51 7.69 -5.43 -3.44
N ILE A 52 8.62 -6.26 -2.97
CA ILE A 52 10.05 -6.14 -3.29
C ILE A 52 10.31 -6.41 -4.79
N LEU A 53 9.67 -7.44 -5.37
CA LEU A 53 9.78 -7.72 -6.81
C LEU A 53 9.25 -6.55 -7.64
N VAL A 54 8.03 -6.09 -7.35
CA VAL A 54 7.45 -4.93 -8.03
C VAL A 54 8.35 -3.72 -7.86
N ARG A 55 8.84 -3.40 -6.65
CA ARG A 55 9.68 -2.23 -6.42
C ARG A 55 11.03 -2.27 -7.14
N ARG A 56 11.62 -3.45 -7.38
CA ARG A 56 12.91 -3.59 -8.07
C ARG A 56 12.78 -3.46 -9.59
N TYR A 57 11.71 -4.00 -10.15
CA TYR A 57 11.52 -4.12 -11.59
C TYR A 57 10.53 -3.10 -12.19
N TYR A 58 9.72 -2.43 -11.35
CA TYR A 58 8.83 -1.35 -11.75
C TYR A 58 9.42 0.02 -11.37
N SER A 59 9.57 0.90 -12.35
CA SER A 59 9.86 2.31 -12.13
C SER A 59 8.88 3.19 -12.89
N THR A 60 8.18 4.08 -12.18
CA THR A 60 7.26 5.07 -12.72
C THR A 60 8.01 6.00 -13.67
N GLY A 61 7.63 6.03 -14.94
CA GLY A 61 8.14 6.98 -15.94
C GLY A 61 9.07 6.42 -17.02
N ILE A 62 9.63 5.22 -16.87
CA ILE A 62 10.57 4.62 -17.85
C ILE A 62 10.20 3.20 -18.29
N THR A 63 9.28 2.53 -17.59
CA THR A 63 8.95 1.13 -17.87
C THR A 63 7.82 1.05 -18.91
N THR A 64 8.09 0.44 -20.07
CA THR A 64 7.08 0.15 -21.11
C THR A 64 5.96 -0.73 -20.54
N LYS A 65 4.70 -0.45 -20.92
CA LYS A 65 3.51 -1.23 -20.51
C LYS A 65 3.68 -2.74 -20.73
N GLU A 66 4.35 -3.12 -21.81
CA GLU A 66 4.65 -4.51 -22.15
C GLU A 66 5.51 -5.21 -21.07
N ASN A 67 6.55 -4.56 -20.55
CA ASN A 67 7.41 -5.12 -19.50
C ASN A 67 6.68 -5.19 -18.15
N GLN A 68 5.78 -4.23 -17.87
CA GLN A 68 4.93 -4.27 -16.69
C GLN A 68 3.98 -5.47 -16.72
N ILE A 69 3.36 -5.73 -17.88
CA ILE A 69 2.47 -6.89 -18.06
C ILE A 69 3.27 -8.19 -17.95
N LYS A 70 4.46 -8.30 -18.55
CA LYS A 70 5.35 -9.47 -18.41
C LYS A 70 5.69 -9.77 -16.95
N LEU A 71 5.97 -8.73 -16.16
CA LEU A 71 6.24 -8.88 -14.72
C LEU A 71 5.00 -9.35 -13.96
N ILE A 72 3.84 -8.74 -14.20
CA ILE A 72 2.58 -9.12 -13.56
C ILE A 72 2.25 -10.58 -13.91
N VAL A 73 2.36 -10.96 -15.19
CA VAL A 73 2.15 -12.33 -15.66
C VAL A 73 3.11 -13.29 -14.96
N CYS A 74 4.40 -12.98 -14.85
CA CYS A 74 5.36 -13.82 -14.13
C CYS A 74 5.00 -14.00 -12.64
N VAL A 75 4.63 -12.92 -11.94
CA VAL A 75 4.24 -13.00 -10.53
C VAL A 75 2.98 -13.82 -10.34
N VAL A 76 1.96 -13.61 -11.18
CA VAL A 76 0.72 -14.40 -11.17
C VAL A 76 1.00 -15.86 -11.51
N LEU A 77 1.92 -16.14 -12.44
CA LEU A 77 2.33 -17.50 -12.81
C LEU A 77 3.05 -18.20 -11.64
N ILE A 78 3.92 -17.50 -10.91
CA ILE A 78 4.60 -18.03 -9.70
C ILE A 78 3.59 -18.33 -8.58
N ILE A 79 2.64 -17.43 -8.33
CA ILE A 79 1.60 -17.63 -7.32
C ILE A 79 0.67 -18.77 -7.77
N GLY A 80 0.23 -18.76 -9.03
CA GLY A 80 -0.65 -19.78 -9.61
C GLY A 80 -0.02 -21.17 -9.64
N SER A 81 1.28 -21.28 -9.97
CA SER A 81 2.01 -22.55 -9.92
C SER A 81 2.09 -23.10 -8.48
N SER A 82 2.28 -22.21 -7.51
CA SER A 82 2.38 -22.57 -6.09
C SER A 82 1.02 -22.94 -5.50
N CYS A 83 -0.05 -22.23 -5.86
CA CYS A 83 -1.42 -22.58 -5.49
C CYS A 83 -1.87 -23.89 -6.14
N GLY A 84 -1.52 -24.11 -7.41
CA GLY A 84 -1.76 -25.37 -8.12
C GLY A 84 -1.03 -26.55 -7.45
N MET A 85 0.18 -26.32 -6.95
CA MET A 85 0.94 -27.33 -6.20
C MET A 85 0.26 -27.71 -4.88
N SER A 86 -0.19 -26.71 -4.13
CA SER A 86 -0.96 -26.90 -2.89
C SER A 86 -2.27 -27.67 -3.16
N GLY A 87 -3.02 -27.27 -4.19
CA GLY A 87 -4.28 -27.90 -4.57
C GLY A 87 -4.11 -29.34 -5.10
N TYR A 88 -3.09 -29.60 -5.91
CA TYR A 88 -2.81 -30.94 -6.43
C TYR A 88 -2.47 -31.92 -5.30
N ARG A 89 -1.66 -31.47 -4.33
CA ARG A 89 -1.32 -32.28 -3.14
C ARG A 89 -2.53 -32.58 -2.26
N ALA A 90 -3.54 -31.70 -2.25
CA ALA A 90 -4.79 -31.94 -1.52
C ALA A 90 -5.69 -33.00 -2.17
N MET A 91 -5.52 -33.30 -3.47
CA MET A 91 -6.36 -34.23 -4.22
C MET A 91 -5.66 -35.57 -4.51
N SER A 92 -4.33 -35.58 -4.68
CA SER A 92 -3.58 -36.79 -4.98
C SER A 92 -2.17 -36.75 -4.39
N ASP A 93 -1.75 -37.84 -3.75
CA ASP A 93 -0.39 -38.04 -3.23
C ASP A 93 0.65 -38.42 -4.32
N GLY A 94 0.28 -38.26 -5.59
CA GLY A 94 1.15 -38.58 -6.72
C GLY A 94 2.35 -37.65 -6.82
N TRP A 95 3.51 -38.17 -7.23
CA TRP A 95 4.70 -37.36 -7.50
C TRP A 95 4.56 -36.48 -8.76
N ILE A 96 3.53 -36.71 -9.61
CA ILE A 96 3.33 -35.99 -10.88
C ILE A 96 3.17 -34.48 -10.67
N GLY A 97 2.58 -34.06 -9.56
CA GLY A 97 2.39 -32.64 -9.25
C GLY A 97 3.71 -31.90 -9.11
N TRP A 98 4.69 -32.51 -8.43
CA TRP A 98 6.04 -31.97 -8.30
C TRP A 98 6.73 -31.86 -9.67
N ALA A 99 6.55 -32.86 -10.53
CA ALA A 99 7.17 -32.88 -11.86
C ALA A 99 6.62 -31.79 -12.81
N VAL A 100 5.39 -31.32 -12.63
CA VAL A 100 4.78 -30.28 -13.47
C VAL A 100 4.95 -28.89 -12.87
N THR A 101 4.76 -28.73 -11.56
CA THR A 101 4.75 -27.42 -10.90
C THR A 101 6.14 -26.85 -10.65
N ALA A 102 7.14 -27.69 -10.35
CA ALA A 102 8.51 -27.24 -10.15
C ALA A 102 9.13 -26.61 -11.42
N PRO A 103 9.05 -27.22 -12.62
CA PRO A 103 9.52 -26.56 -13.83
C PRO A 103 8.68 -25.33 -14.19
N LEU A 104 7.36 -25.34 -13.95
CA LEU A 104 6.51 -24.16 -14.17
C LEU A 104 6.95 -22.96 -13.29
N TRP A 105 7.28 -23.22 -12.03
CA TRP A 105 7.82 -22.22 -11.09
C TRP A 105 9.22 -21.73 -11.49
N LEU A 106 10.09 -22.64 -11.95
CA LEU A 106 11.42 -22.30 -12.46
C LEU A 106 11.32 -21.44 -13.73
N LEU A 107 10.38 -21.73 -14.62
CA LEU A 107 10.10 -20.93 -15.82
C LEU A 107 9.58 -19.54 -15.45
N GLY A 108 8.71 -19.42 -14.43
CA GLY A 108 8.25 -18.14 -13.92
C GLY A 108 9.40 -17.30 -13.33
N THR A 109 10.21 -17.90 -12.45
CA THR A 109 11.37 -17.24 -11.84
C THR A 109 12.45 -16.88 -12.87
N GLY A 110 12.73 -17.79 -13.80
CA GLY A 110 13.65 -17.60 -14.91
C GLY A 110 13.15 -16.56 -15.90
N GLY A 111 11.84 -16.46 -16.09
CA GLY A 111 11.19 -15.44 -16.90
C GLY A 111 11.40 -14.03 -16.33
N VAL A 112 11.32 -13.86 -15.01
CA VAL A 112 11.66 -12.58 -14.34
C VAL A 112 13.13 -12.24 -14.53
N TRP A 113 14.02 -13.24 -14.49
CA TRP A 113 15.46 -13.04 -14.66
C TRP A 113 15.85 -12.68 -16.11
N PHE A 114 15.17 -13.26 -17.10
CA PHE A 114 15.54 -13.12 -18.51
C PHE A 114 14.73 -12.04 -19.27
N LEU A 115 13.42 -11.91 -18.99
CA LEU A 115 12.54 -11.02 -19.76
C LEU A 115 12.46 -9.60 -19.20
N VAL A 116 12.86 -9.38 -17.93
CA VAL A 116 12.69 -8.07 -17.28
C VAL A 116 14.04 -7.40 -17.07
N PRO A 117 14.37 -6.35 -17.86
CA PRO A 117 15.61 -5.60 -17.67
C PRO A 117 15.63 -4.96 -16.28
N GLU A 118 16.72 -5.17 -15.55
CA GLU A 118 16.87 -4.66 -14.18
C GLU A 118 17.00 -3.13 -14.18
N VAL A 119 15.96 -2.44 -13.73
CA VAL A 119 15.86 -0.98 -13.81
C VAL A 119 16.64 -0.27 -12.67
N LYS A 120 16.76 -0.90 -11.49
CA LYS A 120 17.40 -0.28 -10.31
C LYS A 120 18.52 -1.15 -9.75
N LYS A 121 19.78 -0.75 -10.00
CA LYS A 121 20.94 -1.31 -9.29
C LYS A 121 21.14 -0.56 -7.96
N PRO A 122 21.04 -1.23 -6.80
CA PRO A 122 21.27 -0.58 -5.52
C PRO A 122 22.74 -0.19 -5.37
N LYS A 123 23.01 1.07 -4.99
CA LYS A 123 24.35 1.67 -4.95
C LYS A 123 25.20 1.23 -3.73
N VAL A 124 24.60 0.62 -2.70
CA VAL A 124 25.30 0.36 -1.41
C VAL A 124 24.98 -1.00 -0.77
N TRP A 125 23.80 -1.60 -0.99
CA TRP A 125 23.44 -2.91 -0.43
C TRP A 125 22.54 -3.69 -1.38
N GLY A 126 23.16 -4.42 -2.31
CA GLY A 126 22.46 -5.28 -3.25
C GLY A 126 22.36 -6.70 -2.72
N VAL A 127 21.14 -7.17 -2.47
CA VAL A 127 20.91 -8.61 -2.25
C VAL A 127 21.25 -9.34 -3.57
N PRO A 128 22.25 -10.24 -3.57
CA PRO A 128 22.85 -10.81 -4.79
C PRO A 128 21.96 -11.84 -5.50
N LEU A 129 20.85 -12.29 -4.87
CA LEU A 129 20.03 -13.43 -5.32
C LEU A 129 18.58 -13.04 -5.70
N VAL A 130 18.32 -11.79 -6.08
CA VAL A 130 17.00 -11.41 -6.64
C VAL A 130 17.01 -11.78 -8.12
N PRO A 131 16.03 -12.54 -8.67
CA PRO A 131 14.66 -12.78 -8.20
C PRO A 131 14.40 -14.09 -7.42
N TRP A 132 15.42 -14.94 -7.26
CA TRP A 132 15.29 -16.27 -6.66
C TRP A 132 14.89 -16.24 -5.18
N LEU A 133 15.50 -15.37 -4.38
CA LEU A 133 15.20 -15.23 -2.95
C LEU A 133 13.72 -14.86 -2.68
N PRO A 134 13.17 -13.80 -3.29
CA PRO A 134 11.76 -13.47 -3.14
C PRO A 134 10.82 -14.55 -3.71
N SER A 135 11.16 -15.18 -4.84
CA SER A 135 10.34 -16.23 -5.45
C SER A 135 10.28 -17.48 -4.56
N PHE A 136 11.41 -17.87 -3.96
CA PHE A 136 11.48 -19.02 -3.06
C PHE A 136 10.69 -18.77 -1.77
N SER A 137 10.74 -17.54 -1.24
CA SER A 137 9.89 -17.11 -0.12
C SER A 137 8.40 -17.26 -0.45
N ILE A 138 7.95 -16.85 -1.64
CA ILE A 138 6.55 -17.01 -2.06
C ILE A 138 6.17 -18.50 -2.11
N ALA A 139 7.02 -19.35 -2.67
CA ALA A 139 6.77 -20.79 -2.77
C ALA A 139 6.60 -21.46 -1.40
N ILE A 140 7.53 -21.20 -0.46
CA ILE A 140 7.45 -21.74 0.90
C ILE A 140 6.22 -21.23 1.63
N ASN A 141 5.93 -19.92 1.55
CA ASN A 141 4.79 -19.34 2.22
C ASN A 141 3.47 -19.95 1.74
N ILE A 142 3.30 -20.16 0.42
CA ILE A 142 2.10 -20.77 -0.15
C ILE A 142 1.98 -22.26 0.21
N PHE A 143 3.10 -22.99 0.26
CA PHE A 143 3.10 -24.39 0.70
C PHE A 143 2.69 -24.53 2.17
N LEU A 144 3.20 -23.65 3.04
CA LEU A 144 2.83 -23.62 4.45
C LEU A 144 1.38 -23.20 4.65
N LEU A 145 0.91 -22.21 3.88
CA LEU A 145 -0.50 -21.81 3.85
C LEU A 145 -1.37 -23.05 3.52
N GLY A 146 -1.01 -23.80 2.47
CA GLY A 146 -1.71 -25.01 2.06
C GLY A 146 -1.77 -26.15 3.09
N SER A 147 -0.89 -26.11 4.10
CA SER A 147 -0.83 -27.14 5.14
C SER A 147 -1.70 -26.81 6.36
N ILE A 148 -2.36 -25.65 6.40
CA ILE A 148 -3.21 -25.21 7.52
C ILE A 148 -4.66 -25.71 7.33
N ASP A 149 -5.32 -26.06 8.44
CA ASP A 149 -6.70 -26.55 8.46
C ASP A 149 -7.72 -25.61 7.81
N LYS A 150 -8.66 -26.21 7.06
CA LYS A 150 -9.75 -25.50 6.36
C LYS A 150 -10.65 -24.70 7.31
N ASP A 151 -10.88 -25.19 8.52
CA ASP A 151 -11.68 -24.48 9.53
C ASP A 151 -11.04 -23.17 9.97
N SER A 152 -9.70 -23.12 9.99
CA SER A 152 -8.96 -21.89 10.32
C SER A 152 -9.09 -20.86 9.21
N TYR A 153 -9.10 -21.30 7.95
CA TYR A 153 -9.31 -20.44 6.78
C TYR A 153 -10.68 -19.78 6.75
N MET A 154 -11.73 -20.52 7.05
CA MET A 154 -13.09 -19.98 7.03
C MET A 154 -13.25 -18.86 8.06
N ARG A 155 -12.73 -19.07 9.28
CA ARG A 155 -12.75 -18.07 10.35
C ARG A 155 -11.91 -16.84 9.97
N PHE A 156 -10.69 -17.06 9.47
CA PHE A 156 -9.83 -15.98 9.00
C PHE A 156 -10.48 -15.17 7.88
N GLY A 157 -11.07 -15.83 6.88
CA GLY A 157 -11.72 -15.16 5.75
C GLY A 157 -12.91 -14.29 6.16
N ILE A 158 -13.76 -14.77 7.07
CA ILE A 158 -14.89 -13.97 7.59
C ILE A 158 -14.38 -12.74 8.33
N TRP A 159 -13.42 -12.91 9.25
CA TRP A 159 -12.87 -11.80 10.03
C TRP A 159 -12.10 -10.79 9.16
N SER A 160 -11.30 -11.25 8.21
CA SER A 160 -10.62 -10.40 7.23
C SER A 160 -11.61 -9.68 6.32
N GLY A 161 -12.71 -10.33 5.93
CA GLY A 161 -13.77 -9.71 5.13
C GLY A 161 -14.47 -8.57 5.86
N ILE A 162 -14.84 -8.79 7.14
CA ILE A 162 -15.42 -7.75 7.99
C ILE A 162 -14.43 -6.59 8.17
N LEU A 163 -13.16 -6.90 8.46
CA LEU A 163 -12.12 -5.88 8.63
C LEU A 163 -11.91 -5.08 7.33
N LEU A 164 -11.96 -5.75 6.18
CA LEU A 164 -11.83 -5.09 4.88
C LEU A 164 -13.01 -4.15 4.62
N ILE A 165 -14.24 -4.58 4.89
CA ILE A 165 -15.43 -3.71 4.75
C ILE A 165 -15.30 -2.50 5.66
N TYR A 166 -14.95 -2.71 6.94
CA TYR A 166 -14.75 -1.62 7.89
C TYR A 166 -13.67 -0.64 7.41
N TYR A 167 -12.51 -1.16 6.96
CA TYR A 167 -11.39 -0.33 6.52
C TYR A 167 -11.68 0.39 5.21
N VAL A 168 -12.42 -0.22 4.28
CA VAL A 168 -12.86 0.44 3.03
C VAL A 168 -13.87 1.54 3.32
N LEU A 169 -14.83 1.33 4.23
CA LEU A 169 -15.81 2.34 4.60
C LEU A 169 -15.14 3.55 5.28
N ILE A 170 -14.25 3.29 6.25
CA ILE A 170 -13.46 4.34 6.90
C ILE A 170 -12.49 5.00 5.89
N GLY A 171 -11.83 4.23 5.04
CA GLY A 171 -10.91 4.73 4.03
C GLY A 171 -11.60 5.61 2.99
N LEU A 172 -12.80 5.24 2.57
CA LEU A 172 -13.65 6.06 1.70
C LEU A 172 -14.08 7.34 2.42
N HIS A 173 -14.49 7.24 3.69
CA HIS A 173 -14.88 8.40 4.49
C HIS A 173 -13.70 9.37 4.65
N ALA A 174 -12.53 8.87 5.05
CA ALA A 174 -11.32 9.67 5.20
C ALA A 174 -10.84 10.28 3.88
N SER A 175 -10.98 9.56 2.76
CA SER A 175 -10.64 10.08 1.42
C SER A 175 -11.61 11.17 0.97
N TYR A 176 -12.89 10.99 1.28
CA TYR A 176 -13.94 11.98 1.00
C TYR A 176 -13.72 13.25 1.82
N ASP A 177 -13.47 13.12 3.13
CA ASP A 177 -13.16 14.24 4.02
C ASP A 177 -11.92 15.00 3.54
N ALA A 178 -10.86 14.27 3.16
CA ALA A 178 -9.65 14.89 2.61
C ALA A 178 -9.92 15.66 1.30
N SER A 179 -10.76 15.12 0.41
CA SER A 179 -11.11 15.80 -0.86
C SER A 179 -11.92 17.08 -0.63
N LYS A 180 -12.84 17.08 0.33
CA LYS A 180 -13.69 18.23 0.67
C LYS A 180 -12.89 19.35 1.34
N GLU A 181 -11.91 19.01 2.18
CA GLU A 181 -10.99 19.99 2.77
C GLU A 181 -10.09 20.65 1.71
N VAL A 182 -9.67 19.91 0.68
CA VAL A 182 -8.90 20.46 -0.44
C VAL A 182 -9.76 21.39 -1.29
N GLU A 183 -11.00 21.02 -1.60
CA GLU A 183 -11.95 21.86 -2.33
C GLU A 183 -12.27 23.17 -1.60
N SER A 184 -12.55 23.09 -0.29
CA SER A 184 -12.82 24.25 0.55
C SER A 184 -11.62 25.21 0.59
N ARG A 185 -10.39 24.68 0.73
CA ARG A 185 -9.17 25.49 0.67
C ARG A 185 -8.98 26.19 -0.68
N HIS A 186 -9.30 25.51 -1.79
CA HIS A 186 -9.24 26.10 -3.12
C HIS A 186 -10.26 27.22 -3.29
N CYS A 187 -11.51 27.01 -2.85
CA CYS A 187 -12.57 28.02 -2.88
C CYS A 187 -12.19 29.27 -2.06
N MET A 188 -11.68 29.08 -0.84
CA MET A 188 -11.22 30.19 0.01
C MET A 188 -10.04 30.94 -0.61
N ALA A 189 -9.08 30.23 -1.23
CA ALA A 189 -7.97 30.87 -1.92
C ALA A 189 -8.45 31.73 -3.11
N GLN A 190 -9.43 31.25 -3.88
CA GLN A 190 -10.02 32.03 -4.97
C GLN A 190 -10.80 33.25 -4.48
N TYR A 191 -11.50 33.13 -3.34
CA TYR A 191 -12.18 34.27 -2.72
C TYR A 191 -11.18 35.34 -2.26
N VAL A 192 -10.11 34.94 -1.57
CA VAL A 192 -9.06 35.86 -1.12
C VAL A 192 -8.36 36.54 -2.30
N ASP A 193 -8.03 35.81 -3.38
CA ASP A 193 -7.45 36.40 -4.59
C ASP A 193 -8.38 37.45 -5.23
N LYS A 194 -9.69 37.19 -5.22
CA LYS A 194 -10.70 38.12 -5.72
C LYS A 194 -10.81 39.38 -4.87
N GLU A 195 -10.80 39.24 -3.55
CA GLU A 195 -10.81 40.37 -2.61
C GLU A 195 -9.54 41.22 -2.74
N ILE A 196 -8.36 40.60 -2.83
CA ILE A 196 -7.10 41.31 -3.04
C ILE A 196 -7.16 42.15 -4.32
N LYS A 197 -7.63 41.57 -5.44
CA LYS A 197 -7.77 42.31 -6.70
C LYS A 197 -8.75 43.48 -6.60
N ASN A 198 -9.87 43.30 -5.91
CA ASN A 198 -10.81 44.40 -5.67
C ASN A 198 -10.15 45.53 -4.86
N VAL A 199 -9.41 45.19 -3.81
CA VAL A 199 -8.69 46.19 -2.99
C VAL A 199 -7.59 46.88 -3.81
N GLU A 200 -6.83 46.14 -4.62
CA GLU A 200 -5.82 46.72 -5.51
C GLU A 200 -6.44 47.72 -6.51
N GLU A 201 -7.60 47.39 -7.10
CA GLU A 201 -8.32 48.31 -7.97
C GLU A 201 -8.79 49.57 -7.24
N GLU A 202 -9.31 49.45 -6.02
CA GLU A 202 -9.73 50.59 -5.21
C GLU A 202 -8.53 51.48 -4.82
N CYS A 203 -7.41 50.90 -4.38
CA CYS A 203 -6.17 51.65 -4.13
C CYS A 203 -5.70 52.40 -5.37
N LYS A 204 -5.73 51.75 -6.53
CA LYS A 204 -5.33 52.37 -7.80
C LYS A 204 -6.24 53.53 -8.19
N LYS A 205 -7.56 53.43 -7.96
CA LYS A 205 -8.49 54.55 -8.16
C LYS A 205 -8.20 55.72 -7.21
N LEU A 206 -7.88 55.42 -5.95
CA LEU A 206 -7.52 56.44 -4.97
C LEU A 206 -6.23 57.16 -5.33
N GLU A 207 -5.17 56.44 -5.73
CA GLU A 207 -3.89 57.03 -6.16
C GLU A 207 -4.07 57.94 -7.39
N VAL A 208 -4.80 57.49 -8.41
CA VAL A 208 -5.09 58.31 -9.60
C VAL A 208 -5.92 59.55 -9.23
N GLY A 209 -6.87 59.42 -8.31
CA GLY A 209 -7.65 60.54 -7.80
C GLY A 209 -6.84 61.55 -6.98
N GLN A 210 -5.78 61.11 -6.28
CA GLN A 210 -4.87 62.01 -5.57
C GLN A 210 -3.93 62.74 -6.53
N LEU A 211 -3.34 62.04 -7.51
CA LEU A 211 -2.48 62.65 -8.53
C LEU A 211 -3.22 63.74 -9.34
N ALA A 212 -4.47 63.48 -9.73
CA ALA A 212 -5.28 64.47 -10.44
C ALA A 212 -5.55 65.74 -9.62
N LYS A 213 -5.71 65.61 -8.29
CA LYS A 213 -5.89 66.77 -7.39
C LYS A 213 -4.60 67.57 -7.21
N GLU A 214 -3.43 66.93 -7.20
CA GLU A 214 -2.15 67.62 -7.11
C GLU A 214 -1.81 68.41 -8.38
N ASP A 215 -2.08 67.88 -9.57
CA ASP A 215 -1.91 68.60 -10.84
C ASP A 215 -2.83 69.83 -10.96
N GLU A 216 -4.09 69.73 -10.49
CA GLU A 216 -5.01 70.88 -10.45
C GLU A 216 -4.54 71.99 -9.49
N LEU A 217 -3.87 71.61 -8.39
CA LEU A 217 -3.33 72.58 -7.43
C LEU A 217 -2.04 73.24 -7.95
N GLY A 218 -1.17 72.50 -8.64
CA GLY A 218 0.07 73.00 -9.22
C GLY A 218 -0.13 73.96 -10.40
N THR A 219 -1.27 73.86 -11.10
CA THR A 219 -1.61 74.74 -12.24
C THR A 219 -2.20 76.09 -11.80
N LYS A 220 -2.56 76.24 -10.51
CA LYS A 220 -3.14 77.48 -9.95
C LYS A 220 -2.13 78.37 -9.19
N VAL A 221 -0.84 78.07 -9.28
CA VAL A 221 0.28 78.88 -8.74
C VAL A 221 1.07 79.45 -9.91
#